data_AF-A0A7S3CAE3-F1
#
_entry.id   AF-A0A7S3CAE3-F1
#
_cell.length_a   1.000
_cell.length_b   1.000
_cell.length_c   1.000
_cell.angle_alpha   90.00
_cell.angle_beta   90.00
_cell.angle_gamma   90.00
#
_symmetry.space_group_name_H-M   'P 1'
#
loop_
_entity.id
_entity.type
_entity.pdbx_description
1 polymer ?
#
loop_
_entity_poly.entity_id
_entity_poly.type
_entity_poly.pdbx_seq_one_letter_code
_entity_poly.pdbx_strand_id
1 'polypeptide(L)'
;MSVWVDRATLEAGDTPIIGISLTPKVTLRADDPNVNTPTSLSRNGHGNLASAGLSANGLTNYKKISADTFREAGDGVELKPGEVALRSRWYRCLGGRTGAFCSRHPDLEATVQCLGCVKLNVPISRSYFCSTQCFAQSWPEHKKLLKQYEEENNGKSSGRKRSESSFGGDSTNTVHIRGPGGESWVEVSRTRTYTPGVDDIGHVLKYECVPVSKEHPHGMTAASTLETEPVAPKPKPPTRSMVPLALDGIKGSVATGKFTLLTYNVLSDIYANPDMYTNCPRWALKWSYRRMNLVNEIVSYRPDIFCLQEVQSDHYENFFKPEMSKYGYDSVYKKKTSEVYAGGNMVIDGCGTFYRRDRFSIIKKYDVEFNKAALSLSEALNANSQKKAALNRLLKDNVALIVVLEALEPPDPAAAAAGKRQLLCVANTHIHANSELKDVKLWQVHTLLKGLEKIAASANIPMLVAGDFNSIPGSAAHSLLAQGRVPIDHPELSVDPLGILRPPSKLCHQLPLMSAYAALAQQGPALQTPSAKKQKKCMDEETCEPRFTNYTVDFNGAIDYMFYTGDSLVTSAVLELPDESDILRRNISALPNAEWSSDHIALMAEFRFFKY
;
A
#
# COMPACT_ATOMS: atom_id res chain seq x y z
N MET A 1 -13.32 2.93 -17.48
CA MET A 1 -12.97 2.36 -16.14
C MET A 1 -11.62 1.66 -16.26
N SER A 2 -10.54 2.12 -15.59
CA SER A 2 -9.18 1.56 -15.80
C SER A 2 -8.99 0.21 -15.08
N VAL A 3 -8.32 -0.73 -15.73
CA VAL A 3 -8.21 -2.14 -15.32
C VAL A 3 -6.79 -2.66 -15.58
N TRP A 4 -6.25 -3.55 -14.74
CA TRP A 4 -4.81 -3.89 -14.73
C TRP A 4 -4.50 -5.38 -14.49
N VAL A 5 -3.30 -5.81 -14.88
CA VAL A 5 -2.80 -7.21 -14.81
C VAL A 5 -1.44 -7.29 -14.12
N ASP A 6 -1.31 -8.16 -13.11
CA ASP A 6 -0.04 -8.51 -12.47
C ASP A 6 0.72 -9.62 -13.23
N ARG A 7 2.02 -9.44 -13.46
CA ARG A 7 2.87 -10.39 -14.21
C ARG A 7 3.73 -11.26 -13.29
N ALA A 8 3.77 -11.01 -11.97
CA ALA A 8 4.72 -11.64 -11.05
C ALA A 8 4.18 -12.89 -10.32
N THR A 9 2.87 -13.14 -10.34
CA THR A 9 2.21 -14.20 -9.55
C THR A 9 1.92 -15.51 -10.31
N LEU A 10 2.28 -15.60 -11.59
CA LEU A 10 2.01 -16.78 -12.41
C LEU A 10 2.93 -17.98 -12.12
N GLU A 11 4.03 -17.82 -11.38
CA GLU A 11 4.93 -18.92 -11.00
C GLU A 11 4.62 -19.53 -9.61
N ALA A 12 3.73 -18.94 -8.82
CA ALA A 12 3.50 -19.36 -7.42
C ALA A 12 2.04 -19.77 -7.08
N GLY A 13 1.08 -19.66 -8.00
CA GLY A 13 -0.30 -20.07 -7.74
C GLY A 13 -1.10 -19.11 -6.81
N ASP A 14 -0.62 -17.90 -6.59
CA ASP A 14 -1.31 -16.88 -5.79
C ASP A 14 -2.22 -15.99 -6.65
N THR A 15 -3.46 -15.81 -6.20
CA THR A 15 -4.53 -15.04 -6.84
C THR A 15 -4.16 -13.54 -6.97
N PRO A 16 -4.07 -12.96 -8.18
CA PRO A 16 -3.88 -11.52 -8.33
C PRO A 16 -5.18 -10.75 -8.06
N ILE A 17 -5.06 -9.62 -7.33
CA ILE A 17 -6.18 -8.78 -6.89
C ILE A 17 -6.35 -7.60 -7.84
N ILE A 18 -7.28 -7.72 -8.80
CA ILE A 18 -8.31 -6.71 -9.11
C ILE A 18 -9.55 -7.49 -9.55
N GLY A 19 -10.42 -7.81 -8.61
CA GLY A 19 -11.77 -8.22 -8.96
C GLY A 19 -12.56 -6.99 -9.38
N ILE A 20 -12.99 -6.90 -10.63
CA ILE A 20 -13.99 -5.89 -11.01
C ILE A 20 -15.34 -6.34 -10.41
N SER A 21 -15.67 -5.86 -9.20
CA SER A 21 -16.98 -6.06 -8.60
C SER A 21 -17.91 -4.93 -9.07
N LEU A 22 -18.70 -5.21 -10.09
CA LEU A 22 -19.74 -4.30 -10.57
C LEU A 22 -21.07 -4.73 -9.98
N THR A 23 -21.75 -3.78 -9.35
CA THR A 23 -23.13 -3.95 -8.89
C THR A 23 -24.06 -3.21 -9.84
N PRO A 24 -24.57 -3.84 -10.92
CA PRO A 24 -25.60 -3.22 -11.74
C PRO A 24 -26.88 -3.01 -10.91
N LYS A 25 -27.59 -1.89 -11.11
CA LYS A 25 -28.92 -1.69 -10.52
C LYS A 25 -29.95 -2.32 -11.46
N VAL A 26 -30.58 -3.41 -11.05
CA VAL A 26 -31.64 -4.08 -11.82
C VAL A 26 -33.00 -3.58 -11.35
N THR A 27 -33.88 -3.21 -12.29
CA THR A 27 -35.26 -2.77 -12.00
C THR A 27 -36.23 -3.81 -12.55
N LEU A 28 -36.99 -4.47 -11.67
CA LEU A 28 -37.99 -5.48 -12.07
C LEU A 28 -39.42 -4.92 -11.93
N ARG A 29 -40.33 -5.30 -12.84
CA ARG A 29 -41.78 -5.03 -12.72
C ARG A 29 -42.39 -5.94 -11.65
N ALA A 30 -43.29 -5.42 -10.82
CA ALA A 30 -44.00 -6.23 -9.82
C ALA A 30 -45.02 -7.22 -10.39
N ASP A 31 -45.40 -7.10 -11.66
CA ASP A 31 -46.35 -8.01 -12.32
C ASP A 31 -45.65 -9.22 -12.97
N ASP A 32 -44.38 -9.45 -12.64
CA ASP A 32 -43.65 -10.64 -13.07
C ASP A 32 -44.18 -11.85 -12.28
N PRO A 33 -44.79 -12.86 -12.93
CA PRO A 33 -45.52 -13.96 -12.27
C PRO A 33 -44.66 -14.82 -11.32
N ASN A 34 -43.35 -14.57 -11.26
CA ASN A 34 -42.41 -15.17 -10.32
C ASN A 34 -42.32 -14.48 -8.95
N VAL A 35 -43.04 -13.38 -8.72
CA VAL A 35 -43.16 -12.76 -7.39
C VAL A 35 -44.54 -13.08 -6.81
N ASN A 36 -44.62 -14.17 -6.06
CA ASN A 36 -45.83 -14.70 -5.39
C ASN A 36 -46.91 -13.65 -5.05
N THR A 37 -48.12 -13.81 -5.60
CA THR A 37 -49.35 -13.15 -5.14
C THR A 37 -50.18 -14.09 -4.27
N PRO A 38 -51.06 -13.54 -3.39
CA PRO A 38 -52.40 -14.08 -3.32
C PRO A 38 -53.52 -13.02 -3.42
N THR A 39 -54.43 -13.29 -4.38
CA THR A 39 -55.91 -13.15 -4.39
C THR A 39 -56.67 -11.81 -4.23
N SER A 40 -57.47 -11.55 -5.29
CA SER A 40 -58.87 -11.04 -5.38
C SER A 40 -59.20 -9.55 -5.20
N LEU A 41 -59.87 -8.94 -6.21
CA LEU A 41 -61.24 -8.36 -6.14
C LEU A 41 -61.66 -7.67 -7.47
N SER A 42 -62.98 -7.48 -7.62
CA SER A 42 -63.79 -7.34 -8.84
C SER A 42 -64.06 -5.93 -9.40
N ARG A 43 -64.36 -5.87 -10.72
CA ARG A 43 -65.24 -4.98 -11.54
C ARG A 43 -65.74 -3.60 -11.00
N ASN A 44 -65.50 -2.52 -11.76
CA ASN A 44 -66.47 -1.73 -12.58
C ASN A 44 -66.02 -0.25 -12.84
N GLY A 45 -66.37 0.31 -14.02
CA GLY A 45 -66.80 1.72 -14.15
C GLY A 45 -66.01 2.67 -15.06
N HIS A 46 -66.72 3.33 -15.98
CA HIS A 46 -66.28 4.26 -17.05
C HIS A 46 -65.77 5.66 -16.61
N GLY A 47 -64.99 6.33 -17.51
CA GLY A 47 -65.03 7.80 -17.69
C GLY A 47 -63.70 8.54 -17.93
N ASN A 48 -63.45 9.01 -19.16
CA ASN A 48 -62.52 10.11 -19.55
C ASN A 48 -63.14 11.48 -19.17
N LEU A 49 -62.53 12.67 -19.05
CA LEU A 49 -61.24 13.31 -19.37
C LEU A 49 -61.25 14.68 -18.63
N ALA A 50 -60.18 15.11 -17.94
CA ALA A 50 -59.85 16.55 -17.73
C ALA A 50 -58.46 16.75 -17.08
N SER A 51 -57.73 17.72 -17.60
CA SER A 51 -56.37 18.14 -17.26
C SER A 51 -56.30 18.98 -15.97
N ALA A 52 -55.48 18.55 -15.01
CA ALA A 52 -54.48 19.34 -14.25
C ALA A 52 -54.21 18.71 -12.86
N GLY A 53 -52.93 18.37 -12.60
CA GLY A 53 -52.32 18.36 -11.26
C GLY A 53 -52.75 17.32 -10.24
N LEU A 54 -51.74 16.67 -9.64
CA LEU A 54 -51.74 15.89 -8.39
C LEU A 54 -52.16 14.40 -8.47
N SER A 55 -51.14 13.56 -8.25
CA SER A 55 -51.11 12.35 -7.41
C SER A 55 -52.33 11.40 -7.39
N ALA A 56 -52.00 10.13 -7.69
CA ALA A 56 -52.65 8.87 -7.29
C ALA A 56 -53.82 8.35 -8.15
N ASN A 57 -53.51 7.39 -9.05
CA ASN A 57 -53.75 5.96 -8.84
C ASN A 57 -53.70 5.17 -10.16
N GLY A 58 -52.96 4.06 -10.19
CA GLY A 58 -53.07 3.07 -11.27
C GLY A 58 -51.82 2.23 -11.55
N LEU A 59 -51.21 1.63 -10.52
CA LEU A 59 -50.34 0.44 -10.57
C LEU A 59 -49.21 0.41 -11.62
N THR A 60 -48.03 0.91 -11.24
CA THR A 60 -46.78 0.24 -11.66
C THR A 60 -45.83 0.17 -10.47
N ASN A 61 -45.99 -0.85 -9.66
CA ASN A 61 -45.01 -1.18 -8.62
C ASN A 61 -43.75 -1.70 -9.34
N TYR A 62 -42.68 -0.91 -9.41
CA TYR A 62 -41.35 -1.43 -9.74
C TYR A 62 -40.59 -1.58 -8.44
N LYS A 63 -40.14 -2.79 -8.10
CA LYS A 63 -39.26 -2.99 -6.95
C LYS A 63 -37.83 -2.78 -7.45
N LYS A 64 -37.19 -1.69 -7.00
CA LYS A 64 -35.73 -1.53 -7.15
C LYS A 64 -35.07 -2.53 -6.21
N ILE A 65 -34.41 -3.53 -6.77
CA ILE A 65 -33.73 -4.59 -6.02
C ILE A 65 -32.23 -4.47 -6.35
N SER A 66 -31.37 -4.43 -5.33
CA SER A 66 -29.91 -4.41 -5.56
C SER A 66 -29.48 -5.74 -6.20
N ALA A 67 -28.59 -5.72 -7.20
CA ALA A 67 -27.99 -6.92 -7.75
C ALA A 67 -27.26 -7.78 -6.69
N ASP A 68 -26.96 -7.24 -5.52
CA ASP A 68 -26.37 -7.98 -4.38
C ASP A 68 -27.34 -8.96 -3.71
N THR A 69 -28.65 -8.82 -3.96
CA THR A 69 -29.67 -9.69 -3.35
C THR A 69 -30.02 -10.92 -4.18
N PHE A 70 -29.52 -11.00 -5.42
CA PHE A 70 -29.72 -12.16 -6.29
C PHE A 70 -28.53 -13.11 -6.22
N ARG A 71 -28.80 -14.42 -6.17
CA ARG A 71 -27.77 -15.46 -6.25
C ARG A 71 -27.17 -15.49 -7.66
N GLU A 72 -25.89 -15.85 -7.76
CA GLU A 72 -25.20 -16.04 -9.04
C GLU A 72 -25.60 -17.41 -9.61
N ALA A 73 -26.11 -17.43 -10.84
CA ALA A 73 -26.34 -18.66 -11.58
C ALA A 73 -25.17 -18.88 -12.53
N GLY A 74 -24.30 -19.84 -12.21
CA GLY A 74 -23.38 -20.40 -13.20
C GLY A 74 -24.15 -21.09 -14.33
N ASP A 75 -23.57 -21.16 -15.52
CA ASP A 75 -24.18 -21.92 -16.63
C ASP A 75 -24.39 -23.39 -16.18
N GLY A 76 -25.65 -23.85 -16.16
CA GLY A 76 -26.03 -25.20 -15.72
C GLY A 76 -26.66 -25.30 -14.33
N VAL A 77 -26.82 -24.20 -13.58
CA VAL A 77 -27.57 -24.20 -12.31
C VAL A 77 -29.08 -24.25 -12.60
N GLU A 78 -29.73 -25.30 -12.14
CA GLU A 78 -31.18 -25.46 -12.31
C GLU A 78 -31.94 -24.57 -11.31
N LEU A 79 -32.57 -23.51 -11.83
CA LEU A 79 -33.35 -22.57 -11.02
C LEU A 79 -34.70 -23.18 -10.66
N LYS A 80 -35.15 -22.98 -9.42
CA LYS A 80 -36.50 -23.37 -9.02
C LYS A 80 -37.55 -22.46 -9.70
N PRO A 81 -38.79 -22.96 -9.93
CA PRO A 81 -39.88 -22.09 -10.37
C PRO A 81 -40.05 -20.88 -9.42
N GLY A 82 -40.15 -19.67 -9.95
CA GLY A 82 -40.18 -18.43 -9.17
C GLY A 82 -38.82 -17.87 -8.72
N GLU A 83 -37.71 -18.60 -8.92
CA GLU A 83 -36.37 -18.13 -8.55
C GLU A 83 -35.75 -17.27 -9.66
N VAL A 84 -35.20 -16.12 -9.28
CA VAL A 84 -34.46 -15.22 -10.18
C VAL A 84 -33.01 -15.16 -9.75
N ALA A 85 -32.10 -15.31 -10.71
CA ALA A 85 -30.66 -15.24 -10.51
C ALA A 85 -30.01 -14.28 -11.51
N LEU A 86 -28.75 -13.93 -11.27
CA LEU A 86 -27.96 -13.12 -12.21
C LEU A 86 -27.00 -14.01 -12.98
N ARG A 87 -27.00 -13.84 -14.30
CA ARG A 87 -25.99 -14.41 -15.19
C ARG A 87 -24.99 -13.33 -15.59
N SER A 88 -23.72 -13.61 -15.34
CA SER A 88 -22.59 -12.70 -15.57
C SER A 88 -21.72 -13.21 -16.72
N ARG A 89 -21.27 -12.31 -17.60
CA ARG A 89 -20.30 -12.62 -18.67
C ARG A 89 -19.29 -11.49 -18.83
N TRP A 90 -18.06 -11.87 -19.11
CA TRP A 90 -16.96 -10.96 -19.43
C TRP A 90 -16.45 -11.25 -20.82
N TYR A 91 -16.19 -10.19 -21.57
CA TYR A 91 -15.64 -10.27 -22.91
C TYR A 91 -14.43 -9.35 -23.08
N ARG A 92 -13.49 -9.74 -23.92
CA ARG A 92 -12.35 -8.93 -24.37
C ARG A 92 -12.54 -8.52 -25.83
N CYS A 93 -12.32 -7.24 -26.14
CA CYS A 93 -12.41 -6.73 -27.51
C CYS A 93 -11.13 -7.06 -28.31
N LEU A 94 -11.26 -7.59 -29.52
CA LEU A 94 -10.17 -8.01 -30.40
C LEU A 94 -9.91 -7.04 -31.57
N GLY A 95 -10.66 -5.94 -31.72
CA GLY A 95 -10.45 -4.98 -32.81
C GLY A 95 -10.99 -3.57 -32.57
N GLY A 96 -10.37 -2.57 -33.23
CA GLY A 96 -10.89 -1.20 -33.38
C GLY A 96 -10.73 -0.25 -32.18
N ARG A 97 -10.66 -0.76 -30.94
CA ARG A 97 -10.54 0.04 -29.70
C ARG A 97 -9.38 -0.40 -28.80
N THR A 98 -8.30 -0.90 -29.39
CA THR A 98 -7.10 -1.35 -28.66
C THR A 98 -6.12 -0.19 -28.47
N GLY A 99 -5.74 0.09 -27.21
CA GLY A 99 -4.60 0.95 -26.91
C GLY A 99 -3.32 0.13 -26.88
N ALA A 100 -2.27 0.58 -27.56
CA ALA A 100 -0.94 -0.05 -27.43
C ALA A 100 -0.19 0.62 -26.28
N PHE A 101 0.28 -0.16 -25.30
CA PHE A 101 1.09 0.35 -24.19
C PHE A 101 2.55 -0.02 -24.38
N CYS A 102 3.44 0.83 -23.91
CA CYS A 102 4.86 0.58 -23.98
C CYS A 102 5.25 -0.65 -23.14
N SER A 103 5.98 -1.58 -23.75
CA SER A 103 6.47 -2.82 -23.13
C SER A 103 7.44 -2.60 -21.96
N ARG A 104 7.97 -1.37 -21.84
CA ARG A 104 8.91 -0.94 -20.79
C ARG A 104 8.29 0.06 -19.82
N HIS A 105 7.34 0.86 -20.30
CA HIS A 105 6.62 1.89 -19.54
C HIS A 105 5.12 1.64 -19.67
N PRO A 106 4.59 0.63 -18.96
CA PRO A 106 3.19 0.22 -19.01
C PRO A 106 2.12 1.32 -19.01
N ASP A 107 2.41 2.40 -18.30
CA ASP A 107 1.58 3.56 -18.07
C ASP A 107 1.53 4.54 -19.26
N LEU A 108 2.40 4.37 -20.25
CA LEU A 108 2.51 5.25 -21.41
C LEU A 108 1.99 4.58 -22.67
N GLU A 109 1.18 5.31 -23.43
CA GLU A 109 0.80 4.92 -24.77
C GLU A 109 2.05 4.75 -25.65
N ALA A 110 2.04 3.67 -26.42
CA ALA A 110 3.11 3.37 -27.33
C ALA A 110 2.97 4.18 -28.61
N THR A 111 4.07 4.83 -28.99
CA THR A 111 4.18 5.55 -30.26
C THR A 111 5.05 4.80 -31.27
N VAL A 112 5.78 3.77 -30.82
CA VAL A 112 6.74 3.00 -31.63
C VAL A 112 6.45 1.51 -31.48
N GLN A 113 6.44 0.78 -32.59
CA GLN A 113 6.38 -0.68 -32.60
C GLN A 113 7.63 -1.27 -33.27
N CYS A 114 8.21 -2.31 -32.67
CA CYS A 114 9.32 -3.04 -33.26
C CYS A 114 8.84 -3.92 -34.43
N LEU A 115 9.31 -3.63 -35.64
CA LEU A 115 9.01 -4.44 -36.83
C LEU A 115 9.56 -5.88 -36.73
N GLY A 116 10.64 -6.11 -35.98
CA GLY A 116 11.17 -7.45 -35.72
C GLY A 116 10.17 -8.31 -34.95
N CYS A 117 9.55 -7.74 -33.91
CA CYS A 117 8.48 -8.40 -33.16
C CYS A 117 7.28 -8.74 -34.05
N VAL A 118 6.88 -7.83 -34.94
CA VAL A 118 5.79 -8.07 -35.89
C VAL A 118 6.12 -9.24 -36.81
N LYS A 119 7.33 -9.29 -37.37
CA LYS A 119 7.77 -10.38 -38.27
C LYS A 119 7.83 -11.74 -37.57
N LEU A 120 8.23 -11.77 -36.30
CA LEU A 120 8.40 -12.99 -35.52
C LEU A 120 7.12 -13.39 -34.76
N ASN A 121 6.03 -12.65 -34.95
CA ASN A 121 4.76 -12.84 -34.25
C ASN A 121 4.91 -12.83 -32.72
N VAL A 122 5.81 -11.98 -32.22
CA VAL A 122 6.01 -11.73 -30.78
C VAL A 122 4.75 -11.02 -30.25
N PRO A 123 4.24 -11.38 -29.06
CA PRO A 123 3.04 -10.76 -28.50
C PRO A 123 3.06 -9.22 -28.55
N ILE A 124 1.93 -8.63 -28.94
CA ILE A 124 1.74 -7.18 -29.08
C ILE A 124 2.27 -6.43 -27.85
N SER A 125 1.93 -6.88 -26.65
CA SER A 125 2.38 -6.30 -25.37
C SER A 125 3.90 -6.22 -25.17
N ARG A 126 4.70 -6.95 -25.96
CA ARG A 126 6.17 -6.92 -25.94
C ARG A 126 6.79 -6.20 -27.12
N SER A 127 5.98 -5.78 -28.10
CA SER A 127 6.44 -5.18 -29.36
C SER A 127 6.49 -3.66 -29.35
N TYR A 128 5.84 -3.01 -28.38
CA TYR A 128 5.57 -1.58 -28.38
C TYR A 128 6.46 -0.79 -27.40
N PHE A 129 6.72 0.48 -27.70
CA PHE A 129 7.55 1.42 -26.95
C PHE A 129 6.94 2.83 -26.99
N CYS A 130 7.03 3.60 -25.90
CA CYS A 130 6.42 4.93 -25.81
C CYS A 130 7.19 6.02 -26.55
N SER A 131 8.45 5.77 -26.91
CA SER A 131 9.28 6.68 -27.69
C SER A 131 10.45 5.96 -28.35
N THR A 132 11.09 6.61 -29.32
CA THR A 132 12.33 6.13 -29.97
C THR A 132 13.49 6.02 -28.96
N GLN A 133 13.56 6.92 -27.98
CA GLN A 133 14.55 6.85 -26.90
C GLN A 133 14.34 5.63 -26.00
N CYS A 134 13.10 5.35 -25.61
CA CYS A 134 12.74 4.16 -24.83
C CYS A 134 13.14 2.87 -25.57
N PHE A 135 12.85 2.80 -26.88
CA PHE A 135 13.26 1.68 -27.72
C PHE A 135 14.79 1.51 -27.75
N ALA A 136 15.54 2.59 -27.97
CA ALA A 136 17.00 2.56 -28.02
C ALA A 136 17.63 2.10 -26.71
N GLN A 137 17.18 2.64 -25.57
CA GLN A 137 17.67 2.26 -24.24
C GLN A 137 17.36 0.80 -23.90
N SER A 138 16.27 0.26 -24.43
CA SER A 138 15.82 -1.10 -24.16
C SER A 138 16.35 -2.14 -25.14
N TRP A 139 17.05 -1.70 -26.19
CA TRP A 139 17.54 -2.55 -27.27
C TRP A 139 18.44 -3.72 -26.81
N PRO A 140 19.36 -3.56 -25.84
CA PRO A 140 20.22 -4.67 -25.40
C PRO A 140 19.45 -5.89 -24.89
N GLU A 141 18.38 -5.66 -24.13
CA GLU A 141 17.50 -6.72 -23.63
C GLU A 141 16.49 -7.17 -24.68
N HIS A 142 15.92 -6.23 -25.44
CA HIS A 142 14.92 -6.52 -26.46
C HIS A 142 15.49 -7.34 -27.63
N LYS A 143 16.76 -7.15 -27.98
CA LYS A 143 17.47 -7.96 -28.97
C LYS A 143 17.61 -9.43 -28.53
N LYS A 144 17.76 -9.69 -27.23
CA LYS A 144 17.79 -11.07 -26.71
C LYS A 144 16.44 -11.76 -26.89
N LEU A 145 15.35 -11.03 -26.65
CA LEU A 145 13.99 -11.54 -26.91
C LEU A 145 13.78 -11.92 -28.38
N LEU A 146 14.20 -11.07 -29.32
CA LEU A 146 14.06 -11.38 -30.75
C LEU A 146 14.83 -12.65 -31.12
N LYS A 147 16.07 -12.80 -30.61
CA LYS A 147 16.88 -14.02 -30.85
C LYS A 147 16.20 -15.29 -30.33
N GLN A 148 15.60 -15.25 -29.15
CA GLN A 148 14.86 -16.40 -28.60
C GLN A 148 13.73 -16.83 -29.54
N TYR A 149 12.95 -15.87 -30.06
CA TYR A 149 11.86 -16.16 -31.00
C TYR A 149 12.35 -16.59 -32.39
N GLU A 150 13.49 -16.07 -32.85
CA GLU A 150 14.15 -16.53 -34.08
C GLU A 150 14.60 -17.98 -33.96
N GLU A 151 15.21 -18.36 -32.83
CA GLU A 151 15.67 -19.72 -32.55
C GLU A 151 14.48 -20.70 -32.42
N GLU A 152 13.41 -20.30 -31.73
CA GLU A 152 12.17 -21.09 -31.63
C GLU A 152 11.46 -21.30 -32.98
N ASN A 153 11.47 -20.28 -33.84
CA ASN A 153 10.89 -20.39 -35.19
C ASN A 153 11.78 -21.20 -36.14
N ASN A 154 13.11 -21.08 -36.02
CA ASN A 154 14.05 -21.88 -36.82
C ASN A 154 14.08 -23.36 -36.39
N GLY A 155 13.87 -23.66 -35.10
CA GLY A 155 13.71 -25.04 -34.62
C GLY A 155 12.47 -25.76 -35.14
N LYS A 156 11.46 -25.02 -35.64
CA LYS A 156 10.26 -25.57 -36.27
C LYS A 156 10.38 -25.74 -37.80
N SER A 157 11.55 -25.47 -38.39
CA SER A 157 11.76 -25.46 -39.84
C SER A 157 12.14 -26.81 -40.48
N SER A 158 12.33 -27.89 -39.72
CA SER A 158 12.46 -29.25 -40.29
C SER A 158 11.11 -29.99 -40.33
N GLY A 159 10.23 -29.56 -41.23
CA GLY A 159 9.06 -30.35 -41.64
C GLY A 159 7.73 -29.62 -41.57
N ARG A 160 7.43 -28.77 -42.56
CA ARG A 160 6.03 -28.47 -42.91
C ARG A 160 5.90 -28.17 -44.40
N LYS A 161 5.25 -29.09 -45.13
CA LYS A 161 4.58 -28.77 -46.39
C LYS A 161 3.59 -27.64 -46.12
N ARG A 162 3.53 -26.67 -47.04
CA ARG A 162 2.44 -25.68 -47.12
C ARG A 162 1.10 -26.42 -47.11
N SER A 163 0.32 -26.27 -46.04
CA SER A 163 -1.12 -26.46 -46.09
C SER A 163 -1.76 -25.11 -45.78
N GLU A 164 -2.59 -24.65 -46.69
CA GLU A 164 -3.56 -23.58 -46.48
C GLU A 164 -4.25 -23.80 -45.12
N SER A 165 -4.38 -22.72 -44.35
CA SER A 165 -5.05 -22.75 -43.04
C SER A 165 -6.55 -22.89 -43.25
N SER A 166 -6.99 -24.13 -43.45
CA SER A 166 -8.33 -24.56 -43.05
C SER A 166 -8.39 -24.55 -41.52
N PHE A 167 -9.46 -23.95 -40.99
CA PHE A 167 -9.77 -23.93 -39.57
C PHE A 167 -9.94 -25.37 -39.04
N GLY A 168 -9.19 -25.70 -38.00
CA GLY A 168 -9.35 -26.86 -37.14
C GLY A 168 -8.27 -26.77 -36.08
N GLY A 169 -8.52 -26.76 -34.78
CA GLY A 169 -9.67 -27.20 -34.02
C GLY A 169 -9.05 -27.70 -32.73
N ASP A 170 -8.83 -26.79 -31.77
CA ASP A 170 -8.53 -27.16 -30.40
C ASP A 170 -9.63 -26.56 -29.53
N SER A 171 -10.46 -27.45 -29.02
CA SER A 171 -11.75 -27.17 -28.40
C SER A 171 -11.56 -26.62 -27.00
N THR A 172 -11.41 -25.31 -26.90
CA THR A 172 -12.05 -24.55 -25.83
C THR A 172 -13.18 -23.76 -26.47
N ASN A 173 -14.39 -23.81 -25.91
CA ASN A 173 -15.58 -23.12 -26.42
C ASN A 173 -15.42 -21.59 -26.30
N THR A 174 -14.51 -20.98 -27.06
CA THR A 174 -14.34 -19.53 -27.11
C THR A 174 -15.40 -18.94 -28.02
N VAL A 175 -16.45 -18.38 -27.42
CA VAL A 175 -17.55 -17.75 -28.15
C VAL A 175 -17.06 -16.41 -28.71
N HIS A 176 -16.98 -16.31 -30.03
CA HIS A 176 -16.69 -15.06 -30.75
C HIS A 176 -17.99 -14.34 -31.09
N ILE A 177 -18.18 -13.12 -30.58
CA ILE A 177 -19.38 -12.31 -30.84
C ILE A 177 -18.99 -11.08 -31.65
N ARG A 178 -19.70 -10.81 -32.75
CA ARG A 178 -19.56 -9.54 -33.49
C ARG A 178 -20.48 -8.48 -32.88
N GLY A 179 -19.90 -7.36 -32.47
CA GLY A 179 -20.63 -6.21 -31.95
C GLY A 179 -21.29 -5.40 -33.06
N PRO A 180 -22.23 -4.49 -32.71
CA PRO A 180 -22.97 -3.65 -33.68
C PRO A 180 -22.07 -2.77 -34.55
N GLY A 181 -20.84 -2.46 -34.10
CA GLY A 181 -19.85 -1.66 -34.84
C GLY A 181 -18.81 -2.45 -35.63
N GLY A 182 -18.97 -3.76 -35.81
CA GLY A 182 -18.00 -4.61 -36.53
C GLY A 182 -16.84 -5.14 -35.67
N GLU A 183 -16.84 -4.81 -34.38
CA GLU A 183 -15.83 -5.25 -33.42
C GLU A 183 -16.02 -6.72 -33.05
N SER A 184 -14.91 -7.44 -32.86
CA SER A 184 -14.93 -8.83 -32.40
C SER A 184 -14.70 -8.90 -30.90
N TRP A 185 -15.53 -9.66 -30.20
CA TRP A 185 -15.43 -9.89 -28.76
C TRP A 185 -15.19 -11.38 -28.50
N VAL A 186 -14.33 -11.70 -27.55
CA VAL A 186 -14.10 -13.06 -27.08
C VAL A 186 -14.50 -13.17 -25.61
N GLU A 187 -15.28 -14.17 -25.25
CA GLU A 187 -15.65 -14.42 -23.85
C GLU A 187 -14.43 -14.88 -23.04
N VAL A 188 -14.18 -14.23 -21.90
CA VAL A 188 -13.02 -14.49 -21.03
C VAL A 188 -13.41 -14.96 -19.62
N SER A 189 -14.65 -14.70 -19.18
CA SER A 189 -15.17 -15.25 -17.93
C SER A 189 -16.70 -15.25 -17.89
N ARG A 190 -17.25 -16.09 -17.00
CA ARG A 190 -18.69 -16.19 -16.68
C ARG A 190 -19.01 -15.88 -15.22
N THR A 191 -18.02 -15.40 -14.48
CA THR A 191 -18.17 -15.04 -13.07
C THR A 191 -18.55 -13.57 -12.94
N ARG A 192 -19.16 -13.24 -11.81
CA ARG A 192 -19.48 -11.86 -11.41
C ARG A 192 -18.22 -11.00 -11.27
N THR A 193 -17.08 -11.62 -10.98
CA THR A 193 -15.79 -10.95 -10.80
C THR A 193 -14.74 -11.57 -11.72
N TYR A 194 -14.05 -10.74 -12.49
CA TYR A 194 -12.96 -11.17 -13.37
C TYR A 194 -11.68 -10.41 -13.01
N THR A 195 -10.57 -11.15 -12.87
CA THR A 195 -9.22 -10.62 -12.76
C THR A 195 -8.54 -10.78 -14.11
N PRO A 196 -8.17 -9.68 -14.78
CA PRO A 196 -7.53 -9.74 -16.09
C PRO A 196 -6.14 -10.38 -16.06
N GLY A 197 -5.81 -11.08 -17.13
CA GLY A 197 -4.50 -11.69 -17.42
C GLY A 197 -3.72 -10.93 -18.49
N VAL A 198 -2.48 -11.37 -18.78
CA VAL A 198 -1.54 -10.65 -19.65
C VAL A 198 -2.06 -10.40 -21.06
N ASP A 199 -2.96 -11.25 -21.52
CA ASP A 199 -3.57 -11.16 -22.84
C ASP A 199 -4.72 -10.14 -22.91
N ASP A 200 -5.18 -9.63 -21.76
CA ASP A 200 -6.14 -8.53 -21.70
C ASP A 200 -5.48 -7.17 -21.91
N ILE A 201 -4.16 -7.05 -21.71
CA ILE A 201 -3.43 -5.77 -21.80
C ILE A 201 -3.60 -5.13 -23.18
N GLY A 202 -4.02 -3.87 -23.19
CA GLY A 202 -4.32 -3.09 -24.39
C GLY A 202 -5.74 -3.28 -24.93
N HIS A 203 -6.51 -4.21 -24.37
CA HIS A 203 -7.86 -4.52 -24.80
C HIS A 203 -8.92 -3.92 -23.86
N VAL A 204 -10.04 -3.48 -24.42
CA VAL A 204 -11.23 -3.13 -23.65
C VAL A 204 -11.91 -4.41 -23.19
N LEU A 205 -12.33 -4.45 -21.92
CA LEU A 205 -13.19 -5.49 -21.38
C LEU A 205 -14.63 -5.00 -21.30
N LYS A 206 -15.57 -5.92 -21.54
CA LYS A 206 -17.00 -5.68 -21.39
C LYS A 206 -17.57 -6.66 -20.39
N TYR A 207 -18.21 -6.15 -19.35
CA TYR A 207 -19.05 -6.91 -18.46
C TYR A 207 -20.50 -6.87 -18.94
N GLU A 208 -21.17 -8.00 -18.90
CA GLU A 208 -22.59 -8.15 -19.21
C GLU A 208 -23.28 -8.89 -18.07
N CYS A 209 -24.41 -8.37 -17.61
CA CYS A 209 -25.22 -8.97 -16.56
C CYS A 209 -26.71 -8.98 -16.94
N VAL A 210 -27.34 -10.14 -16.79
CA VAL A 210 -28.75 -10.36 -17.15
C VAL A 210 -29.47 -11.14 -16.04
N PRO A 211 -30.65 -10.70 -15.57
CA PRO A 211 -31.49 -11.52 -14.72
C PRO A 211 -32.09 -12.70 -15.50
N VAL A 212 -32.03 -13.90 -14.94
CA VAL A 212 -32.53 -15.14 -15.52
C VAL A 212 -33.48 -15.84 -14.54
N SER A 213 -34.50 -16.52 -15.08
CA SER A 213 -35.40 -17.41 -14.33
C SER A 213 -35.50 -18.76 -15.03
N LYS A 214 -36.20 -19.73 -14.42
CA LYS A 214 -36.50 -21.00 -15.07
C LYS A 214 -37.30 -20.83 -16.37
N GLU A 215 -38.26 -19.92 -16.41
CA GLU A 215 -39.05 -19.65 -17.64
C GLU A 215 -38.26 -18.81 -18.66
N HIS A 216 -37.27 -18.05 -18.21
CA HIS A 216 -36.48 -17.15 -19.05
C HIS A 216 -34.96 -17.43 -18.89
N PRO A 217 -34.48 -18.61 -19.32
CA PRO A 217 -33.08 -19.03 -19.12
C PRO A 217 -32.09 -18.18 -19.93
N HIS A 218 -32.57 -17.51 -20.98
CA HIS A 218 -31.75 -16.63 -21.82
C HIS A 218 -31.78 -15.16 -21.38
N GLY A 219 -32.63 -14.80 -20.42
CA GLY A 219 -32.73 -13.46 -19.87
C GLY A 219 -34.18 -12.96 -19.80
N MET A 220 -34.52 -12.33 -18.68
CA MET A 220 -35.83 -11.71 -18.44
C MET A 220 -35.89 -10.28 -19.00
N THR A 221 -34.74 -9.61 -19.11
CA THR A 221 -34.60 -8.23 -19.59
C THR A 221 -33.40 -8.08 -20.51
N ALA A 222 -33.29 -6.92 -21.17
CA ALA A 222 -32.07 -6.52 -21.84
C ALA A 222 -30.86 -6.56 -20.87
N ALA A 223 -29.70 -6.91 -21.40
CA ALA A 223 -28.48 -7.01 -20.62
C ALA A 223 -27.98 -5.64 -20.17
N SER A 224 -27.62 -5.53 -18.90
CA SER A 224 -26.86 -4.39 -18.39
C SER A 224 -25.38 -4.61 -18.73
N THR A 225 -24.77 -3.66 -19.42
CA THR A 225 -23.37 -3.76 -19.84
C THR A 225 -22.51 -2.64 -19.28
N LEU A 226 -21.22 -2.92 -19.08
CA LEU A 226 -20.20 -1.92 -18.75
C LEU A 226 -18.92 -2.23 -19.53
N GLU A 227 -18.27 -1.21 -20.07
CA GLU A 227 -16.97 -1.34 -20.72
C GLU A 227 -15.86 -0.65 -19.91
N THR A 228 -14.66 -1.22 -19.98
CA THR A 228 -13.45 -0.67 -19.34
C THR A 228 -12.73 0.26 -20.31
N GLU A 229 -11.74 1.01 -19.81
CA GLU A 229 -10.67 1.48 -20.70
C GLU A 229 -9.81 0.28 -21.14
N PRO A 230 -8.97 0.41 -22.17
CA PRO A 230 -7.93 -0.58 -22.45
C PRO A 230 -7.20 -0.98 -21.17
N VAL A 231 -7.12 -2.28 -20.90
CA VAL A 231 -6.42 -2.78 -19.71
C VAL A 231 -4.96 -2.37 -19.79
N ALA A 232 -4.46 -1.67 -18.78
CA ALA A 232 -3.08 -1.24 -18.77
C ALA A 232 -2.23 -2.22 -17.93
N PRO A 233 -0.93 -2.37 -18.23
CA PRO A 233 -0.08 -3.28 -17.47
C PRO A 233 0.20 -2.72 -16.08
N LYS A 234 0.30 -3.59 -15.05
CA LYS A 234 0.55 -3.14 -13.67
C LYS A 234 1.83 -2.29 -13.58
N PRO A 235 1.76 -1.09 -12.97
CA PRO A 235 2.95 -0.30 -12.66
C PRO A 235 3.94 -1.12 -11.83
N LYS A 236 5.22 -1.02 -12.17
CA LYS A 236 6.28 -1.73 -11.44
C LYS A 236 7.04 -0.74 -10.57
N PRO A 237 6.88 -0.78 -9.24
CA PRO A 237 7.69 0.04 -8.36
C PRO A 237 9.18 -0.25 -8.58
N PRO A 238 10.07 0.75 -8.42
CA PRO A 238 11.50 0.53 -8.40
C PRO A 238 11.89 -0.48 -7.33
N THR A 239 12.68 -1.50 -7.70
CA THR A 239 13.21 -2.46 -6.74
C THR A 239 14.37 -1.85 -5.99
N ARG A 240 14.29 -1.84 -4.65
CA ARG A 240 15.30 -1.27 -3.76
C ARG A 240 16.17 -2.34 -3.12
N SER A 241 17.48 -2.11 -3.07
CA SER A 241 18.46 -3.04 -2.49
C SER A 241 19.07 -2.53 -1.19
N MET A 242 19.50 -3.46 -0.33
CA MET A 242 20.28 -3.12 0.86
C MET A 242 21.68 -2.64 0.45
N VAL A 243 22.07 -1.48 0.96
CA VAL A 243 23.37 -0.84 0.75
C VAL A 243 24.25 -1.16 1.96
N PRO A 244 25.32 -1.95 1.79
CA PRO A 244 26.21 -2.31 2.89
C PRO A 244 27.00 -1.09 3.36
N LEU A 245 27.22 -1.04 4.68
CA LEU A 245 28.03 -0.02 5.34
C LEU A 245 29.34 -0.65 5.82
N ALA A 246 30.45 0.08 5.72
CA ALA A 246 31.70 -0.36 6.31
C ALA A 246 31.61 -0.21 7.83
N LEU A 247 32.06 -1.25 8.53
CA LEU A 247 32.20 -1.25 9.99
C LEU A 247 33.66 -0.96 10.41
N ASP A 248 34.47 -0.47 9.47
CA ASP A 248 35.89 -0.18 9.68
C ASP A 248 36.06 0.93 10.73
N GLY A 249 36.95 0.72 11.70
CA GLY A 249 37.22 1.69 12.75
C GLY A 249 36.32 1.58 13.99
N ILE A 250 35.33 0.67 13.99
CA ILE A 250 34.53 0.38 15.19
C ILE A 250 35.39 -0.45 16.15
N LYS A 251 35.73 0.14 17.31
CA LYS A 251 36.46 -0.54 18.38
C LYS A 251 35.50 -1.40 19.20
N GLY A 252 35.58 -2.72 19.07
CA GLY A 252 34.78 -3.67 19.84
C GLY A 252 34.54 -4.97 19.07
N SER A 253 33.81 -5.89 19.69
CA SER A 253 33.41 -7.15 19.07
C SER A 253 32.01 -7.03 18.49
N VAL A 254 31.88 -7.21 17.17
CA VAL A 254 30.58 -7.30 16.48
C VAL A 254 30.13 -8.75 16.49
N ALA A 255 28.93 -9.02 16.99
CA ALA A 255 28.37 -10.37 16.99
C ALA A 255 28.06 -10.84 15.56
N THR A 256 28.03 -12.17 15.38
CA THR A 256 27.72 -12.79 14.08
C THR A 256 26.24 -12.67 13.71
N GLY A 257 25.34 -12.61 14.70
CA GLY A 257 23.90 -12.49 14.46
C GLY A 257 23.50 -11.10 13.98
N LYS A 258 22.62 -11.08 12.98
CA LYS A 258 22.08 -9.87 12.34
C LYS A 258 20.56 -9.90 12.32
N PHE A 259 19.92 -8.75 12.36
CA PHE A 259 18.49 -8.63 12.16
C PHE A 259 18.16 -7.32 11.46
N THR A 260 16.96 -7.22 10.91
CA THR A 260 16.52 -6.04 10.18
C THR A 260 15.28 -5.42 10.81
N LEU A 261 15.22 -4.09 10.78
CA LEU A 261 14.04 -3.31 11.14
C LEU A 261 13.62 -2.47 9.94
N LEU A 262 12.32 -2.43 9.65
CA LEU A 262 11.70 -1.52 8.67
C LEU A 262 10.72 -0.57 9.37
N THR A 263 10.63 0.68 8.94
CA THR A 263 9.58 1.62 9.35
C THR A 263 8.91 2.25 8.14
N TYR A 264 7.58 2.36 8.17
CA TYR A 264 6.80 2.84 7.03
C TYR A 264 5.43 3.39 7.43
N ASN A 265 5.20 4.67 7.17
CA ASN A 265 3.86 5.24 7.16
C ASN A 265 3.15 4.79 5.88
N VAL A 266 2.02 4.06 6.01
CA VAL A 266 1.36 3.40 4.88
C VAL A 266 0.21 4.20 4.26
N LEU A 267 0.02 5.45 4.68
CA LEU A 267 -1.08 6.33 4.28
C LEU A 267 -2.46 5.70 4.53
N SER A 268 -3.08 6.07 5.64
CA SER A 268 -4.42 5.61 5.97
C SER A 268 -5.42 5.99 4.87
N ASP A 269 -6.37 5.10 4.53
CA ASP A 269 -7.43 5.40 3.56
C ASP A 269 -8.36 6.54 4.02
N ILE A 270 -8.43 6.82 5.33
CA ILE A 270 -9.17 8.00 5.83
C ILE A 270 -8.49 9.32 5.42
N TYR A 271 -7.18 9.29 5.12
CA TYR A 271 -6.40 10.46 4.73
C TYR A 271 -6.10 10.49 3.22
N ALA A 272 -6.29 9.37 2.51
CA ALA A 272 -6.12 9.23 1.06
C ALA A 272 -7.21 9.95 0.24
N ASN A 273 -7.34 11.27 0.45
CA ASN A 273 -8.33 12.12 -0.18
C ASN A 273 -7.89 12.54 -1.61
N PRO A 274 -8.69 12.26 -2.66
CA PRO A 274 -8.40 12.71 -4.03
C PRO A 274 -8.19 14.21 -4.21
N ASP A 275 -8.75 15.05 -3.32
CA ASP A 275 -8.60 16.51 -3.37
C ASP A 275 -7.24 16.96 -2.82
N MET A 276 -6.63 16.18 -1.92
CA MET A 276 -5.27 16.44 -1.41
C MET A 276 -4.22 15.89 -2.38
N TYR A 277 -4.46 14.69 -2.93
CA TYR A 277 -3.53 14.01 -3.82
C TYR A 277 -3.95 14.14 -5.29
N THR A 278 -4.07 15.37 -5.79
CA THR A 278 -4.55 15.67 -7.15
C THR A 278 -3.64 15.15 -8.26
N ASN A 279 -2.36 14.95 -7.95
CA ASN A 279 -1.35 14.34 -8.82
C ASN A 279 -1.49 12.82 -8.94
N CYS A 280 -2.19 12.17 -8.00
CA CYS A 280 -2.35 10.72 -7.99
C CYS A 280 -3.62 10.33 -8.78
N PRO A 281 -3.52 9.41 -9.75
CA PRO A 281 -4.71 8.87 -10.41
C PRO A 281 -5.68 8.30 -9.38
N ARG A 282 -6.96 8.70 -9.45
CA ARG A 282 -8.00 8.29 -8.48
C ARG A 282 -8.10 6.78 -8.25
N TRP A 283 -7.76 5.97 -9.24
CA TRP A 283 -7.76 4.51 -9.10
C TRP A 283 -6.56 3.98 -8.32
N ALA A 284 -5.39 4.63 -8.41
CA ALA A 284 -4.17 4.28 -7.71
C ALA A 284 -4.24 4.67 -6.22
N LEU A 285 -5.00 5.72 -5.90
CA LEU A 285 -5.21 6.16 -4.52
C LEU A 285 -6.13 5.22 -3.72
N LYS A 286 -6.98 4.42 -4.38
CA LYS A 286 -7.93 3.53 -3.68
C LYS A 286 -7.21 2.47 -2.86
N TRP A 287 -7.68 2.23 -1.65
CA TRP A 287 -7.20 1.13 -0.80
C TRP A 287 -7.14 -0.23 -1.52
N SER A 288 -8.15 -0.57 -2.33
CA SER A 288 -8.18 -1.84 -3.07
C SER A 288 -6.98 -2.05 -3.99
N TYR A 289 -6.37 -0.96 -4.49
CA TYR A 289 -5.13 -0.99 -5.25
C TYR A 289 -3.91 -0.98 -4.34
N ARG A 290 -3.84 -0.02 -3.40
CA ARG A 290 -2.68 0.21 -2.54
C ARG A 290 -2.34 -0.99 -1.64
N ARG A 291 -3.35 -1.64 -1.07
CA ARG A 291 -3.17 -2.64 0.00
C ARG A 291 -2.22 -3.78 -0.36
N MET A 292 -2.36 -4.34 -1.57
CA MET A 292 -1.54 -5.47 -1.99
C MET A 292 -0.16 -5.02 -2.47
N ASN A 293 -0.04 -3.80 -3.00
CA ASN A 293 1.25 -3.22 -3.33
C ASN A 293 2.08 -2.97 -2.05
N LEU A 294 1.46 -2.47 -0.98
CA LEU A 294 2.10 -2.28 0.33
C LEU A 294 2.59 -3.61 0.91
N VAL A 295 1.76 -4.66 0.89
CA VAL A 295 2.17 -6.01 1.33
C VAL A 295 3.33 -6.54 0.50
N ASN A 296 3.21 -6.48 -0.84
CA ASN A 296 4.25 -6.96 -1.75
C ASN A 296 5.58 -6.21 -1.57
N GLU A 297 5.52 -4.89 -1.36
CA GLU A 297 6.71 -4.08 -1.07
C GLU A 297 7.39 -4.58 0.22
N ILE A 298 6.66 -4.64 1.34
CA ILE A 298 7.20 -5.06 2.63
C ILE A 298 7.75 -6.49 2.57
N VAL A 299 7.00 -7.43 1.97
CA VAL A 299 7.40 -8.84 1.85
C VAL A 299 8.62 -8.99 0.95
N SER A 300 8.77 -8.17 -0.09
CA SER A 300 9.94 -8.22 -0.98
C SER A 300 11.24 -7.90 -0.24
N TYR A 301 11.18 -6.99 0.74
CA TYR A 301 12.33 -6.62 1.58
C TYR A 301 12.63 -7.67 2.67
N ARG A 302 11.65 -8.51 3.02
CA ARG A 302 11.76 -9.56 4.08
C ARG A 302 12.33 -9.03 5.42
N PRO A 303 11.78 -7.95 5.99
CA PRO A 303 12.25 -7.44 7.28
C PRO A 303 12.01 -8.45 8.39
N ASP A 304 12.86 -8.49 9.40
CA ASP A 304 12.63 -9.36 10.56
C ASP A 304 11.64 -8.77 11.55
N ILE A 305 11.68 -7.44 11.68
CA ILE A 305 10.74 -6.62 12.44
C ILE A 305 10.33 -5.45 11.55
N PHE A 306 9.07 -5.06 11.56
CA PHE A 306 8.64 -3.84 10.89
C PHE A 306 7.57 -3.07 11.65
N CYS A 307 7.68 -1.75 11.57
CA CYS A 307 6.85 -0.76 12.24
C CYS A 307 6.02 -0.02 11.18
N LEU A 308 4.71 -0.09 11.29
CA LEU A 308 3.80 0.65 10.41
C LEU A 308 3.10 1.78 11.18
N GLN A 309 2.96 2.94 10.54
CA GLN A 309 2.15 4.07 11.00
C GLN A 309 0.95 4.25 10.07
N GLU A 310 -0.09 4.96 10.53
CA GLU A 310 -1.34 5.18 9.79
C GLU A 310 -2.09 3.92 9.35
N VAL A 311 -1.99 2.86 10.15
CA VAL A 311 -2.72 1.62 9.88
C VAL A 311 -4.14 1.77 10.42
N GLN A 312 -5.16 1.81 9.55
CA GLN A 312 -6.56 1.78 9.97
C GLN A 312 -6.91 0.50 10.73
N SER A 313 -7.80 0.63 11.69
CA SER A 313 -8.17 -0.43 12.62
C SER A 313 -8.80 -1.64 11.96
N ASP A 314 -9.70 -1.44 11.00
CA ASP A 314 -10.34 -2.50 10.22
C ASP A 314 -9.37 -3.09 9.20
N HIS A 315 -8.48 -2.29 8.61
CA HIS A 315 -7.43 -2.77 7.72
C HIS A 315 -6.38 -3.61 8.46
N TYR A 316 -6.08 -3.29 9.72
CA TYR A 316 -5.23 -4.13 10.55
C TYR A 316 -5.85 -5.52 10.75
N GLU A 317 -7.07 -5.58 11.28
CA GLU A 317 -7.71 -6.86 11.67
C GLU A 317 -8.09 -7.71 10.45
N ASN A 318 -8.63 -7.09 9.40
CA ASN A 318 -9.19 -7.81 8.26
C ASN A 318 -8.19 -8.02 7.12
N PHE A 319 -7.05 -7.33 7.11
CA PHE A 319 -6.09 -7.39 6.01
C PHE A 319 -4.63 -7.55 6.47
N PHE A 320 -3.99 -6.56 7.10
CA PHE A 320 -2.56 -6.64 7.39
C PHE A 320 -2.20 -7.82 8.28
N LYS A 321 -2.94 -8.05 9.38
CA LYS A 321 -2.68 -9.17 10.29
C LYS A 321 -2.84 -10.54 9.60
N PRO A 322 -3.98 -10.87 8.94
CA PRO A 322 -4.11 -12.16 8.26
C PRO A 322 -3.18 -12.32 7.07
N GLU A 323 -2.92 -11.28 6.27
CA GLU A 323 -2.00 -11.36 5.13
C GLU A 323 -0.54 -11.56 5.58
N MET A 324 -0.04 -10.76 6.53
CA MET A 324 1.33 -10.89 7.02
C MET A 324 1.57 -12.21 7.78
N SER A 325 0.53 -12.77 8.40
CA SER A 325 0.61 -14.10 9.03
C SER A 325 0.97 -15.20 8.04
N LYS A 326 0.50 -15.12 6.78
CA LYS A 326 0.86 -16.07 5.70
C LYS A 326 2.36 -16.07 5.40
N TYR A 327 3.03 -14.94 5.64
CA TYR A 327 4.47 -14.77 5.47
C TYR A 327 5.29 -15.02 6.74
N GLY A 328 4.67 -15.58 7.79
CA GLY A 328 5.38 -15.98 9.02
C GLY A 328 5.49 -14.90 10.09
N TYR A 329 4.81 -13.76 9.93
CA TYR A 329 4.81 -12.69 10.92
C TYR A 329 3.74 -12.91 11.99
N ASP A 330 3.99 -12.39 13.19
CA ASP A 330 2.98 -12.04 14.19
C ASP A 330 2.99 -10.53 14.40
N SER A 331 2.00 -10.00 15.10
CA SER A 331 1.83 -8.56 15.21
C SER A 331 1.16 -8.09 16.49
N VAL A 332 1.52 -6.89 16.90
CA VAL A 332 0.81 -6.11 17.91
C VAL A 332 0.43 -4.75 17.33
N TYR A 333 -0.70 -4.23 17.79
CA TYR A 333 -1.27 -3.00 17.26
C TYR A 333 -1.83 -2.12 18.38
N LYS A 334 -1.77 -0.82 18.14
CA LYS A 334 -2.36 0.20 18.99
C LYS A 334 -3.01 1.28 18.12
N LYS A 335 -4.33 1.37 18.21
CA LYS A 335 -5.13 2.47 17.65
C LYS A 335 -4.76 3.79 18.37
N LYS A 336 -4.92 4.91 17.67
CA LYS A 336 -5.05 6.25 18.31
C LYS A 336 -6.27 6.28 19.24
N THR A 337 -6.54 7.40 19.90
CA THR A 337 -7.63 7.49 20.90
C THR A 337 -8.93 8.14 20.41
N SER A 338 -8.93 8.87 19.28
CA SER A 338 -10.13 9.55 18.76
C SER A 338 -10.66 8.89 17.48
N GLU A 339 -11.90 8.44 17.55
CA GLU A 339 -12.59 7.71 16.48
C GLU A 339 -13.15 8.66 15.42
N VAL A 340 -12.95 8.33 14.14
CA VAL A 340 -13.53 9.07 13.01
C VAL A 340 -14.65 8.25 12.37
N TYR A 341 -15.80 8.88 12.10
CA TYR A 341 -16.91 8.20 11.44
C TYR A 341 -16.66 8.15 9.91
N ALA A 342 -16.46 6.97 9.33
CA ALA A 342 -16.33 6.81 7.88
C ALA A 342 -17.17 5.61 7.39
N GLY A 343 -18.04 5.86 6.41
CA GLY A 343 -18.80 4.78 5.74
C GLY A 343 -19.78 4.02 6.63
N GLY A 344 -20.28 4.62 7.72
CA GLY A 344 -21.19 3.96 8.67
C GLY A 344 -20.52 3.23 9.82
N ASN A 345 -19.18 3.18 9.84
CA ASN A 345 -18.38 2.58 10.91
C ASN A 345 -17.41 3.62 11.53
N MET A 346 -17.10 3.45 12.81
CA MET A 346 -16.06 4.23 13.48
C MET A 346 -14.71 3.61 13.18
N VAL A 347 -13.91 4.28 12.35
CA VAL A 347 -12.56 3.85 11.96
C VAL A 347 -11.53 4.83 12.49
N ILE A 348 -10.36 4.30 12.82
CA ILE A 348 -9.29 5.05 13.45
C ILE A 348 -7.97 4.42 13.02
N ASP A 349 -6.97 5.23 12.75
CA ASP A 349 -5.63 4.74 12.42
C ASP A 349 -4.80 4.49 13.69
N GLY A 350 -3.62 3.92 13.51
CA GLY A 350 -2.76 3.51 14.62
C GLY A 350 -1.40 3.02 14.16
N CYS A 351 -0.65 2.51 15.12
CA CYS A 351 0.69 1.96 14.91
C CYS A 351 0.67 0.43 15.07
N GLY A 352 1.26 -0.28 14.12
CA GLY A 352 1.44 -1.73 14.14
C GLY A 352 2.91 -2.11 14.20
N THR A 353 3.27 -3.09 15.03
CA THR A 353 4.62 -3.68 15.04
C THR A 353 4.50 -5.16 14.74
N PHE A 354 5.15 -5.60 13.67
CA PHE A 354 5.15 -6.95 13.16
C PHE A 354 6.54 -7.56 13.30
N TYR A 355 6.62 -8.86 13.55
CA TYR A 355 7.89 -9.56 13.75
C TYR A 355 7.79 -11.02 13.31
N ARG A 356 8.90 -11.56 12.83
CA ARG A 356 8.99 -12.96 12.39
C ARG A 356 8.85 -13.93 13.57
N ARG A 357 7.85 -14.81 13.52
CA ARG A 357 7.54 -15.78 14.60
C ARG A 357 8.65 -16.80 14.84
N ASP A 358 9.42 -17.10 13.80
CA ASP A 358 10.55 -18.02 13.86
C ASP A 358 11.83 -17.38 14.41
N ARG A 359 11.88 -16.05 14.52
CA ARG A 359 13.05 -15.31 14.99
C ARG A 359 12.84 -14.57 16.30
N PHE A 360 11.61 -14.16 16.58
CA PHE A 360 11.27 -13.34 17.75
C PHE A 360 9.98 -13.80 18.41
N SER A 361 9.95 -13.69 19.74
CA SER A 361 8.73 -13.81 20.54
C SER A 361 8.50 -12.54 21.36
N ILE A 362 7.22 -12.20 21.58
CA ILE A 362 6.87 -11.03 22.40
C ILE A 362 6.97 -11.35 23.89
N ILE A 363 7.68 -10.49 24.61
CA ILE A 363 7.82 -10.58 26.08
C ILE A 363 6.92 -9.58 26.76
N LYS A 364 6.88 -8.35 26.24
CA LYS A 364 6.07 -7.30 26.83
C LYS A 364 5.64 -6.28 25.81
N LYS A 365 4.42 -5.75 26.00
CA LYS A 365 3.85 -4.65 25.24
C LYS A 365 3.59 -3.49 26.20
N TYR A 366 3.93 -2.27 25.77
CA TYR A 366 3.54 -1.04 26.45
C TYR A 366 2.83 -0.13 25.45
N ASP A 367 1.60 0.23 25.80
CA ASP A 367 0.80 1.21 25.06
C ASP A 367 1.03 2.59 25.68
N VAL A 368 1.59 3.51 24.91
CA VAL A 368 1.78 4.90 25.32
C VAL A 368 0.70 5.75 24.66
N GLU A 369 -0.17 6.34 25.47
CA GLU A 369 -1.17 7.30 25.03
C GLU A 369 -0.75 8.69 25.51
N PHE A 370 -0.34 9.57 24.59
CA PHE A 370 0.11 10.90 24.96
C PHE A 370 -1.01 11.71 25.65
N ASN A 371 -2.27 11.43 25.32
CA ASN A 371 -3.41 12.02 26.02
C ASN A 371 -3.42 11.71 27.54
N LYS A 372 -3.05 10.48 27.95
CA LYS A 372 -2.94 10.14 29.38
C LYS A 372 -1.83 10.94 30.06
N ALA A 373 -0.68 11.09 29.40
CA ALA A 373 0.41 11.93 29.91
C ALA A 373 0.01 13.42 29.99
N ALA A 374 -0.79 13.90 29.04
CA ALA A 374 -1.30 15.27 29.02
C ALA A 374 -2.26 15.54 30.19
N LEU A 375 -3.14 14.57 30.49
CA LEU A 375 -4.02 14.64 31.66
C LEU A 375 -3.21 14.74 32.96
N SER A 376 -2.22 13.87 33.16
CA SER A 376 -1.34 13.92 34.34
C SER A 376 -0.56 15.24 34.45
N LEU A 377 -0.09 15.79 33.34
CA LEU A 377 0.55 17.11 33.33
C LEU A 377 -0.44 18.22 33.72
N SER A 378 -1.66 18.16 33.21
CA SER A 378 -2.69 19.16 33.53
C SER A 378 -3.10 19.12 35.01
N GLU A 379 -3.13 17.95 35.63
CA GLU A 379 -3.44 17.79 37.06
C GLU A 379 -2.40 18.45 37.95
N ALA A 380 -1.13 18.50 37.50
CA ALA A 380 -0.04 19.16 38.19
C ALA A 380 -0.08 20.70 38.07
N LEU A 381 -0.95 21.28 37.25
CA LEU A 381 -1.11 22.74 37.12
C LEU A 381 -2.09 23.29 38.17
N ASN A 382 -1.82 24.48 38.71
CA ASN A 382 -2.60 25.03 39.83
C ASN A 382 -3.89 25.75 39.38
N ALA A 383 -3.94 26.33 38.19
CA ALA A 383 -5.06 27.17 37.74
C ALA A 383 -5.96 26.48 36.70
N ASN A 384 -7.28 26.49 36.91
CA ASN A 384 -8.26 25.83 36.02
C ASN A 384 -8.23 26.34 34.56
N SER A 385 -7.95 27.63 34.35
CA SER A 385 -7.79 28.20 33.01
C SER A 385 -6.57 27.63 32.28
N GLN A 386 -5.45 27.46 32.98
CA GLN A 386 -4.23 26.84 32.45
C GLN A 386 -4.43 25.36 32.17
N LYS A 387 -5.19 24.63 33.03
CA LYS A 387 -5.57 23.23 32.77
C LYS A 387 -6.31 23.08 31.45
N LYS A 388 -7.36 23.88 31.24
CA LYS A 388 -8.16 23.83 30.00
C LYS A 388 -7.31 24.18 28.77
N ALA A 389 -6.45 25.19 28.86
CA ALA A 389 -5.54 25.57 27.78
C ALA A 389 -4.54 24.45 27.44
N ALA A 390 -3.94 23.82 28.45
CA ALA A 390 -3.03 22.68 28.31
C ALA A 390 -3.70 21.49 27.64
N LEU A 391 -4.89 21.11 28.10
CA LEU A 391 -5.62 19.98 27.50
C LEU A 391 -6.00 20.25 26.05
N ASN A 392 -6.52 21.43 25.72
CA ASN A 392 -6.85 21.78 24.34
C ASN A 392 -5.62 21.74 23.42
N ARG A 393 -4.44 22.09 23.93
CA ARG A 393 -3.20 22.09 23.18
C ARG A 393 -2.58 20.71 23.04
N LEU A 394 -2.62 19.87 24.09
CA LEU A 394 -1.91 18.59 24.15
C LEU A 394 -2.73 17.36 23.77
N LEU A 395 -4.05 17.39 23.92
CA LEU A 395 -4.91 16.27 23.49
C LEU A 395 -4.95 16.23 21.96
N LYS A 396 -4.19 15.29 21.39
CA LYS A 396 -3.99 15.10 19.94
C LYS A 396 -4.07 13.64 19.49
N ASP A 397 -4.37 12.74 20.42
CA ASP A 397 -4.69 11.32 20.17
C ASP A 397 -3.56 10.45 19.61
N ASN A 398 -2.38 11.03 19.41
CA ASN A 398 -1.18 10.31 19.03
C ASN A 398 -0.81 9.26 20.09
N VAL A 399 -0.16 8.19 19.64
CA VAL A 399 0.25 7.06 20.46
C VAL A 399 1.68 6.62 20.13
N ALA A 400 2.28 5.88 21.04
CA ALA A 400 3.43 5.05 20.75
C ALA A 400 3.17 3.60 21.21
N LEU A 401 3.74 2.66 20.48
CA LEU A 401 3.67 1.23 20.73
C LEU A 401 5.10 0.74 20.99
N ILE A 402 5.37 0.31 22.22
CA ILE A 402 6.68 -0.21 22.61
C ILE A 402 6.55 -1.72 22.84
N VAL A 403 7.42 -2.49 22.21
CA VAL A 403 7.41 -3.95 22.25
C VAL A 403 8.79 -4.44 22.67
N VAL A 404 8.84 -5.26 23.72
CA VAL A 404 10.04 -6.00 24.10
C VAL A 404 9.95 -7.38 23.47
N LEU A 405 10.89 -7.69 22.58
CA LEU A 405 11.02 -8.95 21.86
C LEU A 405 12.19 -9.75 22.42
N GLU A 406 12.05 -11.07 22.47
CA GLU A 406 13.15 -12.01 22.69
C GLU A 406 13.57 -12.62 21.37
N ALA A 407 14.86 -12.55 21.03
CA ALA A 407 15.43 -13.25 19.90
C ALA A 407 15.55 -14.74 20.22
N LEU A 408 14.93 -15.59 19.39
CA LEU A 408 14.91 -17.04 19.54
C LEU A 408 16.24 -17.68 19.11
N GLU A 409 16.93 -17.04 18.17
CA GLU A 409 18.29 -17.38 17.76
C GLU A 409 19.26 -16.29 18.24
N PRO A 410 19.86 -16.46 19.43
CA PRO A 410 20.77 -15.47 19.98
C PRO A 410 22.05 -15.34 19.12
N PRO A 411 22.50 -14.10 18.84
CA PRO A 411 23.72 -13.79 18.08
C PRO A 411 25.01 -14.35 18.69
N ASP A 412 25.00 -14.57 20.00
CA ASP A 412 26.12 -15.09 20.78
C ASP A 412 25.75 -16.49 21.30
N PRO A 413 26.22 -17.56 20.63
CA PRO A 413 25.97 -18.95 21.05
C PRO A 413 26.49 -19.25 22.46
N ALA A 414 27.51 -18.53 22.95
CA ALA A 414 28.05 -18.74 24.29
C ALA A 414 27.15 -18.10 25.36
N ALA A 415 26.59 -16.91 25.11
CA ALA A 415 25.57 -16.32 25.97
C ALA A 415 24.26 -17.15 25.99
N ALA A 416 23.90 -17.71 24.84
CA ALA A 416 22.79 -18.66 24.70
C ALA A 416 22.97 -19.91 25.56
N ALA A 417 24.17 -20.52 25.49
CA ALA A 417 24.52 -21.69 26.29
C ALA A 417 24.51 -21.41 27.80
N ALA A 418 24.73 -20.15 28.21
CA ALA A 418 24.61 -19.69 29.59
C ALA A 418 23.17 -19.32 30.01
N GLY A 419 22.16 -19.58 29.17
CA GLY A 419 20.75 -19.31 29.45
C GLY A 419 20.37 -17.83 29.43
N LYS A 420 21.21 -16.95 28.88
CA LYS A 420 20.89 -15.52 28.78
C LYS A 420 19.97 -15.26 27.59
N ARG A 421 18.82 -14.67 27.89
CA ARG A 421 17.84 -14.22 26.91
C ARG A 421 18.37 -12.99 26.17
N GLN A 422 18.29 -12.97 24.84
CA GLN A 422 18.63 -11.79 24.06
C GLN A 422 17.36 -10.97 23.80
N LEU A 423 17.23 -9.84 24.49
CA LEU A 423 16.08 -8.96 24.36
C LEU A 423 16.37 -7.80 23.40
N LEU A 424 15.31 -7.25 22.80
CA LEU A 424 15.29 -6.01 22.02
C LEU A 424 14.04 -5.22 22.38
N CYS A 425 14.17 -3.90 22.53
CA CYS A 425 13.04 -2.99 22.73
C CYS A 425 12.80 -2.19 21.45
N VAL A 426 11.61 -2.33 20.86
CA VAL A 426 11.23 -1.63 19.62
C VAL A 426 10.09 -0.67 19.94
N ALA A 427 10.33 0.63 19.76
CA ALA A 427 9.33 1.67 19.86
C ALA A 427 8.89 2.12 18.46
N ASN A 428 7.58 2.11 18.22
CA ASN A 428 6.92 2.62 17.03
C ASN A 428 6.01 3.80 17.42
N THR A 429 6.09 4.94 16.74
CA THR A 429 5.20 6.08 17.01
C THR A 429 4.80 6.83 15.75
N HIS A 430 3.70 7.59 15.85
CA HIS A 430 3.29 8.60 14.90
C HIS A 430 3.00 9.88 15.69
N ILE A 431 3.95 10.83 15.67
CA ILE A 431 3.90 12.12 16.37
C ILE A 431 2.95 13.08 15.65
N HIS A 432 2.42 14.07 16.36
CA HIS A 432 1.45 15.02 15.81
C HIS A 432 1.94 15.73 14.53
N ALA A 433 1.10 15.83 13.50
CA ALA A 433 1.50 16.33 12.18
C ALA A 433 1.53 17.86 12.03
N ASN A 434 0.78 18.61 12.84
CA ASN A 434 0.66 20.06 12.65
C ASN A 434 2.02 20.78 12.85
N SER A 435 2.47 21.50 11.82
CA SER A 435 3.73 22.25 11.78
C SER A 435 3.82 23.34 12.84
N GLU A 436 2.69 23.91 13.24
CA GLU A 436 2.59 25.03 14.19
C GLU A 436 2.66 24.58 15.66
N LEU A 437 2.54 23.28 15.93
CA LEU A 437 2.53 22.70 17.27
C LEU A 437 3.86 22.03 17.62
N LYS A 438 4.96 22.74 17.36
CA LYS A 438 6.34 22.27 17.57
C LYS A 438 6.62 21.87 19.02
N ASP A 439 6.09 22.62 19.98
CA ASP A 439 6.16 22.32 21.41
C ASP A 439 5.41 21.03 21.78
N VAL A 440 4.25 20.78 21.16
CA VAL A 440 3.51 19.53 21.36
C VAL A 440 4.29 18.34 20.81
N LYS A 441 4.87 18.48 19.60
CA LYS A 441 5.74 17.45 19.00
C LYS A 441 6.94 17.14 19.88
N LEU A 442 7.66 18.17 20.32
CA LEU A 442 8.79 18.03 21.23
C LEU A 442 8.38 17.38 22.56
N TRP A 443 7.25 17.79 23.13
CA TRP A 443 6.74 17.21 24.36
C TRP A 443 6.37 15.72 24.21
N GLN A 444 5.76 15.32 23.10
CA GLN A 444 5.46 13.91 22.80
C GLN A 444 6.75 13.09 22.68
N VAL A 445 7.72 13.57 21.91
CA VAL A 445 9.04 12.92 21.75
C VAL A 445 9.76 12.79 23.09
N HIS A 446 9.81 13.88 23.87
CA HIS A 446 10.40 13.85 25.21
C HIS A 446 9.70 12.86 26.14
N THR A 447 8.37 12.82 26.14
CA THR A 447 7.58 11.87 26.93
C THR A 447 7.87 10.42 26.56
N LEU A 448 7.97 10.12 25.26
CA LEU A 448 8.35 8.80 24.76
C LEU A 448 9.75 8.39 25.27
N LEU A 449 10.75 9.27 25.11
CA LEU A 449 12.14 9.00 25.50
C LEU A 449 12.27 8.81 27.01
N LYS A 450 11.57 9.60 27.84
CA LYS A 450 11.50 9.37 29.29
C LYS A 450 10.84 8.05 29.66
N GLY A 451 9.86 7.60 28.89
CA GLY A 451 9.28 6.26 29.04
C GLY A 451 10.31 5.17 28.74
N LEU A 452 11.07 5.32 27.67
CA LEU A 452 12.13 4.38 27.27
C LEU A 452 13.29 4.35 28.27
N GLU A 453 13.72 5.49 28.82
CA GLU A 453 14.74 5.52 29.88
C GLU A 453 14.34 4.71 31.11
N LYS A 454 13.06 4.73 31.51
CA LYS A 454 12.56 3.91 32.63
C LYS A 454 12.65 2.42 32.30
N ILE A 455 12.39 2.04 31.06
CA ILE A 455 12.56 0.65 30.59
C ILE A 455 14.05 0.27 30.59
N ALA A 456 14.91 1.14 30.07
CA ALA A 456 16.37 0.94 30.02
C ALA A 456 16.98 0.78 31.43
N ALA A 457 16.49 1.56 32.39
CA ALA A 457 16.93 1.48 33.78
C ALA A 457 16.54 0.16 34.45
N SER A 458 15.44 -0.47 34.00
CA SER A 458 14.95 -1.74 34.56
C SER A 458 15.65 -2.97 33.98
N ALA A 459 16.22 -2.85 32.77
CA ALA A 459 16.94 -3.93 32.11
C ALA A 459 17.86 -3.35 31.01
N ASN A 460 19.08 -3.86 30.93
CA ASN A 460 20.02 -3.48 29.87
C ASN A 460 19.61 -4.11 28.53
N ILE A 461 18.63 -3.48 27.86
CA ILE A 461 18.00 -3.96 26.63
C ILE A 461 18.32 -2.96 25.51
N PRO A 462 18.93 -3.40 24.40
CA PRO A 462 19.13 -2.54 23.24
C PRO A 462 17.80 -2.00 22.70
N MET A 463 17.77 -0.72 22.35
CA MET A 463 16.56 -0.04 21.93
C MET A 463 16.62 0.41 20.48
N LEU A 464 15.48 0.30 19.81
CA LEU A 464 15.20 0.81 18.48
C LEU A 464 13.99 1.74 18.59
N VAL A 465 14.12 2.97 18.12
CA VAL A 465 13.06 3.98 18.14
C VAL A 465 12.80 4.40 16.71
N ALA A 466 11.68 3.96 16.15
CA ALA A 466 11.32 4.22 14.77
C ALA A 466 9.91 4.81 14.66
N GLY A 467 9.65 5.51 13.56
CA GLY A 467 8.32 6.01 13.26
C GLY A 467 8.32 7.30 12.47
N ASP A 468 7.12 7.83 12.32
CA ASP A 468 6.87 9.14 11.73
C ASP A 468 6.84 10.18 12.86
N PHE A 469 7.85 11.04 12.88
CA PHE A 469 8.04 12.06 13.90
C PHE A 469 7.47 13.42 13.49
N ASN A 470 7.00 13.59 12.24
CA ASN A 470 6.50 14.85 11.72
C ASN A 470 7.41 16.07 12.05
N SER A 471 8.72 15.82 12.09
CA SER A 471 9.74 16.75 12.57
C SER A 471 10.95 16.65 11.66
N ILE A 472 11.29 17.76 11.00
CA ILE A 472 12.43 17.81 10.07
C ILE A 472 13.77 17.76 10.83
N PRO A 473 14.87 17.37 10.15
CA PRO A 473 16.20 17.41 10.73
C PRO A 473 16.53 18.82 11.25
N GLY A 474 17.16 18.91 12.43
CA GLY A 474 17.48 20.19 13.07
C GLY A 474 16.33 20.85 13.85
N SER A 475 15.10 20.33 13.80
CA SER A 475 14.03 20.74 14.72
C SER A 475 14.38 20.41 16.18
N ALA A 476 13.66 20.98 17.16
CA ALA A 476 13.94 20.69 18.57
C ALA A 476 13.67 19.22 18.91
N ALA A 477 12.60 18.64 18.34
CA ALA A 477 12.25 17.24 18.53
C ALA A 477 13.31 16.30 17.91
N HIS A 478 13.81 16.62 16.72
CA HIS A 478 14.91 15.89 16.08
C HIS A 478 16.21 16.03 16.88
N SER A 479 16.57 17.24 17.31
CA SER A 479 17.76 17.49 18.14
C SER A 479 17.71 16.69 19.44
N LEU A 480 16.54 16.59 20.07
CA LEU A 480 16.38 15.75 21.25
C LEU A 480 16.71 14.28 20.96
N LEU A 481 16.23 13.72 19.84
CA LEU A 481 16.51 12.33 19.42
C LEU A 481 17.98 12.11 19.03
N ALA A 482 18.53 13.00 18.22
CA ALA A 482 19.84 12.83 17.59
C ALA A 482 21.01 13.25 18.48
N GLN A 483 20.80 14.23 19.37
CA GLN A 483 21.84 14.81 20.22
C GLN A 483 21.64 14.51 21.71
N GLY A 484 20.53 13.85 22.07
CA GLY A 484 20.17 13.56 23.46
C GLY A 484 19.69 14.79 24.25
N ARG A 485 19.65 15.98 23.65
CA ARG A 485 19.23 17.23 24.30
C ARG A 485 18.80 18.27 23.29
N VAL A 486 17.99 19.22 23.73
CA VAL A 486 17.68 20.43 22.95
C VAL A 486 18.60 21.57 23.42
N PRO A 487 19.31 22.28 22.51
CA PRO A 487 20.04 23.50 22.87
C PRO A 487 19.11 24.53 23.55
N ILE A 488 19.60 25.19 24.59
CA ILE A 488 18.77 26.10 25.41
C ILE A 488 18.30 27.32 24.61
N ASP A 489 19.11 27.76 23.65
CA ASP A 489 18.89 28.85 22.71
C ASP A 489 18.18 28.42 21.42
N HIS A 490 17.69 27.17 21.35
CA HIS A 490 17.03 26.67 20.15
C HIS A 490 15.78 27.49 19.82
N PRO A 491 15.60 27.96 18.57
CA PRO A 491 14.57 28.94 18.22
C PRO A 491 13.15 28.45 18.48
N GLU A 492 12.89 27.14 18.30
CA GLU A 492 11.57 26.55 18.57
C GLU A 492 11.16 26.58 20.06
N LEU A 493 12.11 26.78 21.00
CA LEU A 493 11.80 26.93 22.42
C LEU A 493 11.22 28.31 22.77
N SER A 494 11.32 29.29 21.86
CA SER A 494 10.69 30.60 22.05
C SER A 494 9.16 30.53 22.02
N VAL A 495 8.60 29.49 21.38
CA VAL A 495 7.16 29.26 21.23
C VAL A 495 6.71 28.19 22.22
N ASP A 496 6.60 28.57 23.49
CA ASP A 496 6.04 27.73 24.57
C ASP A 496 4.93 28.50 25.32
N PRO A 497 3.75 28.66 24.70
CA PRO A 497 2.69 29.52 25.24
C PRO A 497 2.14 29.05 26.59
N LEU A 498 2.37 27.76 26.94
CA LEU A 498 1.86 27.14 28.15
C LEU A 498 2.94 26.80 29.18
N GLY A 499 4.21 27.08 28.88
CA GLY A 499 5.33 26.74 29.76
C GLY A 499 5.57 25.23 29.91
N ILE A 500 5.09 24.40 28.97
CA ILE A 500 5.11 22.94 29.06
C ILE A 500 6.52 22.36 28.83
N LEU A 501 7.43 23.16 28.26
CA LEU A 501 8.81 22.77 27.97
C LEU A 501 9.80 23.24 29.05
N ARG A 502 9.33 23.88 30.12
CA ARG A 502 10.18 24.48 31.15
C ARG A 502 10.51 23.51 32.29
N PRO A 503 11.72 23.63 32.88
CA PRO A 503 12.85 24.41 32.38
C PRO A 503 13.51 23.73 31.17
N PRO A 504 14.02 24.48 30.17
CA PRO A 504 14.68 23.92 28.99
C PRO A 504 15.83 22.96 29.31
N SER A 505 16.50 23.15 30.45
CA SER A 505 17.57 22.28 30.94
C SER A 505 17.13 20.83 31.19
N LYS A 506 15.83 20.55 31.26
CA LYS A 506 15.27 19.20 31.41
C LYS A 506 14.91 18.52 30.09
N LEU A 507 15.05 19.21 28.96
CA LEU A 507 14.78 18.66 27.63
C LEU A 507 15.99 17.83 27.15
N CYS A 508 16.24 16.71 27.83
CA CYS A 508 17.35 15.80 27.55
C CYS A 508 17.01 14.34 27.88
N HIS A 509 17.79 13.41 27.34
CA HIS A 509 17.77 11.99 27.70
C HIS A 509 19.18 11.37 27.65
N GLN A 510 19.33 10.22 28.30
CA GLN A 510 20.57 9.49 28.51
C GLN A 510 20.73 8.28 27.58
N LEU A 511 19.70 7.95 26.78
CA LEU A 511 19.81 6.89 25.79
C LEU A 511 20.89 7.27 24.74
N PRO A 512 21.89 6.41 24.47
CA PRO A 512 22.95 6.68 23.50
C PRO A 512 22.44 6.42 22.08
N LEU A 513 21.45 7.19 21.65
CA LEU A 513 20.79 7.02 20.36
C LEU A 513 21.68 7.47 19.20
N MET A 514 21.68 6.70 18.12
CA MET A 514 22.29 7.03 16.83
C MET A 514 21.26 6.86 15.72
N SER A 515 21.24 7.75 14.73
CA SER A 515 20.41 7.59 13.53
C SER A 515 20.99 6.49 12.64
N ALA A 516 20.16 5.53 12.21
CA ALA A 516 20.59 4.44 11.35
C ALA A 516 21.05 4.92 9.96
N TYR A 517 20.38 5.93 9.41
CA TYR A 517 20.71 6.46 8.08
C TYR A 517 21.85 7.48 8.11
N ALA A 518 22.10 8.15 9.24
CA ALA A 518 23.27 9.01 9.40
C ALA A 518 24.60 8.27 9.20
N ALA A 519 24.62 6.95 9.42
CA ALA A 519 25.77 6.12 9.13
C ALA A 519 26.17 6.09 7.64
N LEU A 520 25.26 6.39 6.70
CA LEU A 520 25.58 6.55 5.27
C LEU A 520 26.46 7.77 5.01
N ALA A 521 26.14 8.91 5.63
CA ALA A 521 26.86 10.16 5.44
C ALA A 521 28.27 10.09 6.04
N GLN A 522 28.43 9.29 7.09
CA GLN A 522 29.68 9.11 7.84
C GLN A 522 30.63 8.06 7.24
N GLN A 523 30.25 7.40 6.15
CA GLN A 523 31.15 6.46 5.46
C GLN A 523 32.38 7.21 4.92
N GLY A 524 33.57 6.77 5.32
CA GLY A 524 34.84 7.33 4.85
C GLY A 524 35.09 7.08 3.36
N PRO A 525 36.26 7.48 2.82
CA PRO A 525 36.61 7.33 1.40
C PRO A 525 36.58 5.90 0.85
N ALA A 526 36.46 4.88 1.72
CA ALA A 526 36.54 3.46 1.41
C ALA A 526 35.35 2.92 0.59
N LEU A 527 34.19 3.58 0.59
CA LEU A 527 32.99 3.17 -0.15
C LEU A 527 32.71 4.12 -1.32
N GLN A 528 33.60 4.12 -2.32
CA GLN A 528 33.36 4.83 -3.60
C GLN A 528 32.54 4.02 -4.62
N THR A 529 31.71 3.07 -4.18
CA THR A 529 30.84 2.36 -5.12
C THR A 529 29.85 3.34 -5.77
N PRO A 530 29.45 3.13 -7.04
CA PRO A 530 28.43 3.97 -7.67
C PRO A 530 27.14 4.06 -6.84
N SER A 531 26.77 2.96 -6.17
CA SER A 531 25.63 2.89 -5.26
C SER A 531 25.81 3.81 -4.04
N ALA A 532 26.96 3.75 -3.36
CA ALA A 532 27.23 4.62 -2.22
C ALA A 532 27.28 6.11 -2.61
N LYS A 533 27.83 6.43 -3.80
CA LYS A 533 27.79 7.81 -4.34
C LYS A 533 26.37 8.29 -4.63
N LYS A 534 25.49 7.43 -5.16
CA LYS A 534 24.07 7.76 -5.35
C LYS A 534 23.40 8.01 -4.00
N GLN A 535 23.61 7.11 -3.03
CA GLN A 535 23.01 7.24 -1.70
C GLN A 535 23.46 8.50 -0.96
N LYS A 536 24.74 8.88 -1.07
CA LYS A 536 25.24 10.13 -0.47
C LYS A 536 24.51 11.37 -0.99
N LYS A 537 24.08 11.38 -2.26
CA LYS A 537 23.26 12.48 -2.82
C LYS A 537 21.84 12.53 -2.26
N CYS A 538 21.34 11.42 -1.74
CA CYS A 538 20.04 11.33 -1.10
C CYS A 538 20.08 11.77 0.37
N MET A 539 21.27 12.07 0.90
CA MET A 539 21.49 12.59 2.25
C MET A 539 21.67 14.11 2.21
N ASP A 540 21.29 14.76 3.30
CA ASP A 540 21.65 16.14 3.60
C ASP A 540 23.05 16.21 4.22
N GLU A 541 23.88 17.15 3.76
CA GLU A 541 25.30 17.22 4.16
C GLU A 541 25.50 17.79 5.57
N GLU A 542 24.58 18.65 6.03
CA GLU A 542 24.68 19.31 7.33
C GLU A 542 24.12 18.43 8.44
N THR A 543 22.94 17.86 8.22
CA THR A 543 22.22 17.08 9.22
C THR A 543 22.54 15.59 9.19
N CYS A 544 23.17 15.12 8.10
CA CYS A 544 23.44 13.71 7.83
C CYS A 544 22.18 12.82 7.75
N GLU A 545 20.98 13.39 7.66
CA GLU A 545 19.72 12.64 7.53
C GLU A 545 19.30 12.54 6.05
N PRO A 546 18.35 11.66 5.68
CA PRO A 546 17.78 11.65 4.34
C PRO A 546 17.24 13.03 3.95
N ARG A 547 17.31 13.38 2.67
CA ARG A 547 16.71 14.63 2.16
C ARG A 547 15.19 14.62 2.29
N PHE A 548 14.59 13.48 2.01
CA PHE A 548 13.15 13.28 2.17
C PHE A 548 12.82 11.84 2.53
N THR A 549 11.73 11.69 3.27
CA THR A 549 11.06 10.42 3.55
C THR A 549 9.57 10.52 3.24
N ASN A 550 9.01 11.74 3.27
CA ASN A 550 7.72 12.10 2.69
C ASN A 550 7.94 13.02 1.48
N TYR A 551 7.18 12.79 0.40
CA TYR A 551 7.30 13.59 -0.83
C TYR A 551 5.92 13.85 -1.46
N THR A 552 5.30 14.95 -1.07
CA THR A 552 4.02 15.46 -1.62
C THR A 552 4.24 16.71 -2.48
N VAL A 553 3.19 17.23 -3.10
CA VAL A 553 3.26 18.49 -3.87
C VAL A 553 3.61 19.68 -2.99
N ASP A 554 3.08 19.71 -1.76
CA ASP A 554 3.20 20.86 -0.85
C ASP A 554 4.35 20.71 0.15
N PHE A 555 4.85 19.49 0.36
CA PHE A 555 5.90 19.21 1.33
C PHE A 555 6.82 18.08 0.87
N ASN A 556 8.13 18.33 0.97
CA ASN A 556 9.16 17.31 0.85
C ASN A 556 10.13 17.46 2.03
N GLY A 557 10.44 16.35 2.70
CA GLY A 557 11.33 16.39 3.85
C GLY A 557 11.43 15.07 4.58
N ALA A 558 12.52 14.90 5.34
CA ALA A 558 12.67 13.75 6.23
C ALA A 558 11.86 13.99 7.50
N ILE A 559 10.91 13.11 7.75
CA ILE A 559 10.10 13.10 8.97
C ILE A 559 9.99 11.70 9.57
N ASP A 560 10.44 10.67 8.86
CA ASP A 560 10.53 9.30 9.31
C ASP A 560 11.96 8.98 9.72
N TYR A 561 12.13 8.37 10.89
CA TYR A 561 13.47 8.05 11.42
C TYR A 561 13.54 6.66 12.03
N MET A 562 14.78 6.20 12.18
CA MET A 562 15.12 4.97 12.89
C MET A 562 16.38 5.21 13.72
N PHE A 563 16.18 5.40 15.02
CA PHE A 563 17.25 5.54 16.00
C PHE A 563 17.50 4.23 16.74
N TYR A 564 18.73 4.01 17.18
CA TYR A 564 19.12 2.82 17.93
C TYR A 564 20.16 3.12 19.00
N THR A 565 20.27 2.29 20.04
CA THR A 565 21.31 2.43 21.08
C THR A 565 22.69 1.99 20.55
N GLY A 566 23.56 2.97 20.26
CA GLY A 566 24.86 2.76 19.60
C GLY A 566 25.96 2.16 20.48
N ASP A 567 25.70 1.96 21.77
CA ASP A 567 26.56 1.23 22.70
C ASP A 567 26.36 -0.29 22.66
N SER A 568 25.29 -0.74 21.99
CA SER A 568 24.83 -2.13 22.02
C SER A 568 24.45 -2.69 20.65
N LEU A 569 24.21 -1.82 19.67
CA LEU A 569 23.94 -2.17 18.29
C LEU A 569 24.83 -1.38 17.35
N VAL A 570 24.95 -1.85 16.11
CA VAL A 570 25.59 -1.14 15.00
C VAL A 570 24.83 -1.39 13.71
N THR A 571 24.69 -0.36 12.88
CA THR A 571 24.10 -0.48 11.54
C THR A 571 25.13 -1.01 10.54
N SER A 572 24.81 -2.12 9.88
CA SER A 572 25.69 -2.79 8.90
C SER A 572 25.21 -2.67 7.44
N ALA A 573 23.94 -2.36 7.23
CA ALA A 573 23.39 -2.01 5.93
C ALA A 573 22.12 -1.18 6.08
N VAL A 574 21.74 -0.41 5.06
CA VAL A 574 20.46 0.31 5.00
C VAL A 574 19.80 0.13 3.63
N LEU A 575 18.48 0.14 3.56
CA LEU A 575 17.74 0.08 2.31
C LEU A 575 17.95 1.38 1.54
N GLU A 576 18.25 1.26 0.25
CA GLU A 576 18.49 2.41 -0.59
C GLU A 576 17.34 3.44 -0.54
N LEU A 577 17.73 4.71 -0.49
CA LEU A 577 16.85 5.85 -0.66
C LEU A 577 16.64 6.11 -2.15
N PRO A 578 15.40 6.34 -2.60
CA PRO A 578 15.13 6.89 -3.92
C PRO A 578 15.53 8.37 -3.95
N ASP A 579 16.04 8.84 -5.08
CA ASP A 579 16.23 10.28 -5.33
C ASP A 579 15.02 10.89 -6.05
N GLU A 580 14.97 12.22 -6.19
CA GLU A 580 13.87 12.89 -6.89
C GLU A 580 13.69 12.37 -8.32
N SER A 581 14.76 11.96 -9.00
CA SER A 581 14.68 11.42 -10.35
C SER A 581 14.10 10.00 -10.39
N ASP A 582 14.08 9.28 -9.27
CA ASP A 582 13.36 8.02 -9.10
C ASP A 582 11.86 8.27 -8.86
N ILE A 583 11.50 9.35 -8.13
CA ILE A 583 10.12 9.70 -7.77
C ILE A 583 9.39 10.43 -8.91
N LEU A 584 10.02 11.44 -9.52
CA LEU A 584 9.44 12.34 -10.52
C LEU A 584 9.44 11.77 -11.94
N ARG A 585 9.53 10.45 -12.08
CA ARG A 585 9.56 9.82 -13.41
C ARG A 585 8.20 9.96 -14.10
N ARG A 586 8.21 10.04 -15.44
CA ARG A 586 7.00 9.87 -16.28
C ARG A 586 5.84 10.84 -15.96
N ASN A 587 6.13 12.14 -15.85
CA ASN A 587 5.15 13.21 -15.55
C ASN A 587 4.49 13.10 -14.15
N ILE A 588 5.08 12.33 -13.24
CA ILE A 588 4.66 12.27 -11.85
C ILE A 588 5.29 13.46 -11.11
N SER A 589 4.48 14.19 -10.34
CA SER A 589 4.96 15.35 -9.56
C SER A 589 5.19 15.06 -8.09
N ALA A 590 4.58 13.99 -7.54
CA ALA A 590 4.71 13.64 -6.12
C ALA A 590 4.18 12.21 -5.82
N LEU A 591 4.25 11.83 -4.54
CA LEU A 591 3.65 10.62 -3.97
C LEU A 591 2.27 10.93 -3.32
N PRO A 592 1.38 9.91 -3.13
CA PRO A 592 1.45 8.58 -3.74
C PRO A 592 1.20 8.68 -5.25
N ASN A 593 1.47 7.60 -5.97
CA ASN A 593 1.21 7.51 -7.41
C ASN A 593 0.94 6.05 -7.82
N ALA A 594 0.93 5.79 -9.12
CA ALA A 594 0.68 4.46 -9.67
C ALA A 594 1.72 3.42 -9.21
N GLU A 595 2.98 3.82 -9.01
CA GLU A 595 4.09 2.96 -8.60
C GLU A 595 4.25 2.89 -7.08
N TRP A 596 3.94 3.98 -6.35
CA TRP A 596 4.11 4.12 -4.91
C TRP A 596 2.79 4.28 -4.18
N SER A 597 2.49 3.36 -3.25
CA SER A 597 1.18 3.28 -2.59
C SER A 597 1.08 4.05 -1.26
N SER A 598 2.10 4.85 -0.93
CA SER A 598 2.13 5.79 0.19
C SER A 598 2.78 7.10 -0.29
N ASP A 599 2.50 8.20 0.40
CA ASP A 599 3.23 9.47 0.30
C ASP A 599 4.58 9.46 1.04
N HIS A 600 4.83 8.41 1.83
CA HIS A 600 6.10 8.14 2.49
C HIS A 600 6.91 7.05 1.77
N ILE A 601 8.19 6.96 2.13
CA ILE A 601 9.13 5.95 1.64
C ILE A 601 9.51 5.04 2.81
N ALA A 602 9.38 3.73 2.62
CA ALA A 602 9.81 2.79 3.65
C ALA A 602 11.32 2.89 3.89
N LEU A 603 11.72 2.98 5.15
CA LEU A 603 13.11 2.95 5.60
C LEU A 603 13.41 1.59 6.22
N MET A 604 14.59 1.03 5.98
CA MET A 604 14.99 -0.24 6.59
C MET A 604 16.48 -0.30 6.84
N ALA A 605 16.89 -0.94 7.92
CA ALA A 605 18.28 -1.10 8.29
C ALA A 605 18.57 -2.51 8.82
N GLU A 606 19.77 -3.01 8.54
CA GLU A 606 20.33 -4.24 9.10
C GLU A 606 21.24 -3.90 10.27
N PHE A 607 20.92 -4.44 11.44
CA PHE A 607 21.65 -4.24 12.68
C PHE A 607 22.41 -5.50 13.08
N ARG A 608 23.52 -5.29 13.78
CA ARG A 608 24.26 -6.33 14.50
C ARG A 608 24.42 -5.93 15.95
N PHE A 609 24.48 -6.93 16.82
CA PHE A 609 24.80 -6.69 18.22
C PHE A 609 26.28 -6.33 18.34
N PHE A 610 26.53 -5.35 19.19
CA PHE A 610 27.84 -4.77 19.38
C PHE A 610 28.20 -4.79 20.85
N LYS A 611 29.43 -5.18 21.15
CA LYS A 611 29.98 -5.19 22.50
C LYS A 611 31.30 -4.42 22.50
N TYR A 612 31.32 -3.30 23.22
CA TYR A 612 32.50 -2.47 23.39
C TYR A 612 33.62 -3.20 24.12
#